data_AF-A0A1B6F7Y2-F1
#
_entry.id   AF-A0A1B6F7Y2-F1
#
_cell.length_a   1.000
_cell.length_b   1.000
_cell.length_c   1.000
_cell.angle_alpha   90.00
_cell.angle_beta   90.00
_cell.angle_gamma   90.00
#
_symmetry.space_group_name_H-M   'P 1'
#
loop_
_entity.id
_entity.type
_entity.pdbx_description
1 polymer ?
#
loop_
_entity_poly.entity_id
_entity_poly.type
_entity_poly.pdbx_seq_one_letter_code
_entity_poly.pdbx_strand_id
1 'polypeptide(L)'
;CIHGTPCFLKVHEAVEEFLGTSMAFSKQHMEIREPRKRRDTTDLDKFTEWLEAHNPFTKLSGELISLASGYVSDETVNCDYVFEVGIAAMEKMHGKNFGELHLQRKNKVKTQAQQQKVKKLGHKKSQLIHSNYSKNTLRV
;
A
#
# COMPACT_ATOMS: atom_id res chain seq x y z
N CYS A 1 7.49 15.19 8.03
CA CYS A 1 7.49 15.03 6.57
C CYS A 1 8.30 13.80 6.17
N ILE A 2 7.69 12.61 6.17
CA ILE A 2 8.37 11.31 6.06
C ILE A 2 8.74 11.02 4.59
N HIS A 3 9.74 11.72 4.04
CA HIS A 3 10.18 11.75 2.62
C HIS A 3 9.52 12.80 1.72
N GLY A 4 8.64 13.66 2.24
CA GLY A 4 8.20 14.87 1.52
C GLY A 4 9.21 16.02 1.59
N THR A 5 10.50 15.71 1.78
CA THR A 5 11.54 16.71 1.61
C THR A 5 11.67 16.93 0.10
N PRO A 6 11.36 18.12 -0.43
CA PRO A 6 11.22 18.32 -1.85
C PRO A 6 12.53 17.94 -2.55
N CYS A 7 12.43 17.46 -3.79
CA CYS A 7 13.57 17.26 -4.72
C CYS A 7 14.52 18.49 -4.76
N PHE A 8 14.00 19.65 -4.36
CA PHE A 8 14.66 20.94 -4.29
C PHE A 8 15.42 21.24 -2.99
N LEU A 9 15.47 20.36 -1.99
CA LEU A 9 16.20 20.65 -0.74
C LEU A 9 17.68 20.97 -1.02
N LYS A 10 18.33 20.21 -1.91
CA LYS A 10 19.73 20.48 -2.28
C LYS A 10 19.91 21.80 -3.01
N VAL A 11 18.95 22.17 -3.87
CA VAL A 11 18.95 23.47 -4.57
C VAL A 11 18.76 24.60 -3.56
N HIS A 12 17.88 24.39 -2.60
CA HIS A 12 17.60 25.33 -1.53
C HIS A 12 18.81 25.55 -0.61
N GLU A 13 19.45 24.47 -0.14
CA GLU A 13 20.68 24.53 0.65
C GLU A 13 21.80 25.27 -0.09
N ALA A 14 21.95 25.03 -1.41
CA ALA A 14 22.93 25.74 -2.23
C ALA A 14 22.62 27.24 -2.40
N VAL A 15 21.34 27.61 -2.50
CA VAL A 15 20.90 29.03 -2.55
C VAL A 15 21.10 29.71 -1.21
N GLU A 16 20.82 29.02 -0.10
CA GLU A 16 21.07 29.50 1.26
C GLU A 16 22.55 29.78 1.51
N GLU A 17 23.43 28.86 1.10
CA GLU A 17 24.88 29.02 1.16
C GLU A 17 25.36 30.19 0.29
N PHE A 18 24.85 30.31 -0.94
CA PHE A 18 25.18 31.41 -1.85
C PHE A 18 24.77 32.79 -1.29
N LEU A 19 23.60 32.86 -0.66
CA LEU A 19 23.06 34.10 -0.09
C LEU A 19 23.54 34.37 1.34
N GLY A 20 24.24 33.42 1.99
CA GLY A 20 24.65 33.52 3.39
C GLY A 20 23.48 33.59 4.37
N THR A 21 22.33 33.01 4.01
CA THR A 21 21.09 33.07 4.80
C THR A 21 20.65 31.67 5.23
N SER A 22 20.06 31.55 6.43
CA SER A 22 19.53 30.27 6.92
C SER A 22 18.02 30.36 7.15
N MET A 23 17.25 29.53 6.45
CA MET A 23 15.80 29.45 6.61
C MET A 23 15.38 28.57 7.78
N ALA A 24 16.34 27.96 8.52
CA ALA A 24 16.07 27.29 9.79
C ALA A 24 15.34 28.21 10.79
N PHE A 25 15.59 29.53 10.70
CA PHE A 25 14.96 30.56 11.53
C PHE A 25 13.67 31.13 10.94
N SER A 26 13.37 30.88 9.66
CA SER A 26 12.14 31.34 9.04
C SER A 26 10.93 30.68 9.69
N LYS A 27 9.91 31.47 10.05
CA LYS A 27 8.63 30.97 10.57
C LYS A 27 7.81 30.24 9.49
N GLN A 28 8.16 30.39 8.22
CA GLN A 28 7.41 29.83 7.09
C GLN A 28 7.74 28.36 6.81
N HIS A 29 8.88 27.84 7.30
CA HIS A 29 9.34 26.46 7.04
C HIS A 29 9.60 25.68 8.33
N MET A 30 8.64 25.72 9.27
CA MET A 30 8.77 25.01 10.55
C MET A 30 8.95 23.49 10.40
N GLU A 31 8.45 22.90 9.31
CA GLU A 31 8.52 21.47 9.00
C GLU A 31 9.94 20.98 8.71
N ILE A 32 10.85 21.87 8.29
CA ILE A 32 12.25 21.53 7.96
C ILE A 32 13.14 21.62 9.20
N ARG A 33 12.62 22.13 10.33
CA ARG A 33 13.42 22.32 11.53
C ARG A 33 13.79 20.99 12.19
N GLU A 34 14.99 20.95 12.75
CA GLU A 34 15.55 19.78 13.43
C GLU A 34 14.64 19.15 14.49
N PRO A 35 13.91 19.90 15.33
CA PRO A 35 12.97 19.29 16.29
C PRO A 35 11.85 18.49 15.62
N ARG A 36 11.31 18.96 14.48
CA ARG A 36 10.25 18.25 13.75
C ARG A 36 10.79 17.05 13.01
N LYS A 37 11.97 17.15 12.38
CA LYS A 37 12.67 16.00 11.79
C LYS A 37 12.91 14.90 12.83
N ARG A 38 13.46 15.25 14.00
CA ARG A 38 13.70 14.30 15.09
C ARG A 38 12.43 13.62 15.58
N ARG A 39 11.34 14.38 15.72
CA ARG A 39 10.03 13.82 16.10
C ARG A 39 9.53 12.85 15.03
N ASP A 40 9.58 13.24 13.76
CA ASP A 40 9.14 12.38 12.65
C ASP A 40 9.96 11.09 12.57
N THR A 41 11.27 11.15 12.78
CA THR A 41 12.13 9.96 12.86
C THR A 41 11.73 9.07 14.03
N THR A 42 11.54 9.66 15.22
CA THR A 42 11.13 8.90 16.41
C THR A 42 9.75 8.23 16.22
N ASP A 43 8.82 8.93 15.59
CA ASP A 43 7.48 8.40 15.30
C ASP A 43 7.53 7.31 14.23
N LEU A 44 8.40 7.45 13.23
CA LEU A 44 8.66 6.41 12.23
C LEU A 44 9.25 5.15 12.87
N ASP A 45 10.22 5.30 13.78
CA ASP A 45 10.83 4.17 14.48
C ASP A 45 9.78 3.40 15.29
N LYS A 46 8.95 4.12 16.05
CA LYS A 46 7.82 3.52 16.80
C LYS A 46 6.82 2.81 15.89
N PHE A 47 6.48 3.43 14.76
CA PHE A 47 5.56 2.82 13.80
C PHE A 47 6.15 1.56 13.18
N THR A 48 7.45 1.58 12.89
CA THR A 48 8.17 0.44 12.32
C THR A 48 8.24 -0.71 13.33
N GLU A 49 8.63 -0.43 14.58
CA GLU A 49 8.63 -1.40 15.66
C GLU A 49 7.24 -2.03 15.88
N TRP A 50 6.19 -1.20 15.87
CA TRP A 50 4.81 -1.69 15.99
C TRP A 50 4.43 -2.60 14.81
N LEU A 51 4.79 -2.24 13.59
CA LEU A 51 4.49 -3.01 12.37
C LEU A 51 5.27 -4.31 12.30
N GLU A 52 6.52 -4.34 12.77
CA GLU A 52 7.32 -5.56 12.87
C GLU A 52 6.70 -6.56 13.85
N ALA A 53 6.23 -6.07 15.01
CA ALA A 53 5.54 -6.90 15.99
C ALA A 53 4.13 -7.34 15.54
N HIS A 54 3.43 -6.54 14.73
CA HIS A 54 2.05 -6.77 14.29
C HIS A 54 1.95 -6.86 12.77
N ASN A 55 2.84 -7.61 12.12
CA ASN A 55 2.92 -7.63 10.67
C ASN A 55 1.60 -8.12 10.04
N PRO A 56 0.82 -7.26 9.36
CA PRO A 56 -0.46 -7.64 8.76
C PRO A 56 -0.29 -8.38 7.43
N PHE A 57 0.95 -8.48 6.93
CA PHE A 57 1.31 -9.10 5.64
C PHE A 57 1.97 -10.46 5.81
N THR A 58 1.90 -11.07 7.01
CA THR A 58 2.41 -12.43 7.20
C THR A 58 1.67 -13.39 6.27
N LYS A 59 2.39 -14.00 5.31
CA LYS A 59 1.87 -14.98 4.35
C LYS A 59 1.40 -16.30 4.98
N LEU A 60 1.31 -16.37 6.32
CA LEU A 60 1.06 -17.60 7.06
C LEU A 60 -0.27 -18.26 6.71
N SER A 61 -1.30 -17.49 6.34
CA SER A 61 -2.59 -18.04 5.90
C SER A 61 -2.70 -18.26 4.39
N GLY A 62 -1.84 -17.63 3.58
CA GLY A 62 -1.98 -17.61 2.11
C GLY A 62 -3.23 -16.87 1.60
N GLU A 63 -4.00 -16.25 2.50
CA GLU A 63 -5.26 -15.56 2.18
C GLU A 63 -5.01 -14.09 1.84
N LEU A 64 -5.68 -13.58 0.80
CA LEU A 64 -5.62 -12.17 0.46
C LEU A 64 -6.65 -11.37 1.27
N ILE A 65 -6.19 -10.46 2.13
CA ILE A 65 -7.05 -9.69 3.06
C ILE A 65 -7.07 -8.21 2.68
N SER A 66 -8.26 -7.61 2.65
CA SER A 66 -8.45 -6.17 2.48
C SER A 66 -8.07 -5.42 3.76
N LEU A 67 -7.06 -4.55 3.72
CA LEU A 67 -6.69 -3.73 4.89
C LEU A 67 -7.80 -2.77 5.34
N ALA A 68 -8.60 -2.25 4.39
CA ALA A 68 -9.63 -1.26 4.68
C ALA A 68 -10.88 -1.87 5.34
N SER A 69 -11.20 -3.13 5.04
CA SER A 69 -12.44 -3.77 5.50
C SER A 69 -12.23 -5.07 6.30
N GLY A 70 -11.00 -5.57 6.39
CA GLY A 70 -10.70 -6.90 6.92
C GLY A 70 -11.29 -8.04 6.07
N TYR A 71 -11.79 -7.77 4.86
CA TYR A 71 -12.43 -8.78 4.02
C TYR A 71 -11.39 -9.78 3.49
N VAL A 72 -11.61 -11.06 3.78
CA VAL A 72 -10.81 -12.17 3.27
C VAL A 72 -11.33 -12.57 1.88
N SER A 73 -10.44 -12.63 0.90
CA SER A 73 -10.79 -13.00 -0.48
C SER A 73 -11.07 -14.49 -0.60
N ASP A 74 -11.85 -14.85 -1.61
CA ASP A 74 -11.88 -16.23 -2.06
C ASP A 74 -10.65 -16.58 -2.93
N GLU A 75 -10.47 -17.87 -3.19
CA GLU A 75 -9.40 -18.43 -4.03
C GLU A 75 -9.45 -17.95 -5.48
N THR A 76 -10.52 -17.28 -5.91
CA THR A 76 -10.69 -16.84 -7.30
C THR A 76 -10.12 -15.45 -7.55
N VAL A 77 -9.86 -14.67 -6.49
CA VAL A 77 -9.18 -13.38 -6.56
C VAL A 77 -7.68 -13.63 -6.74
N ASN A 78 -7.07 -12.96 -7.70
CA ASN A 78 -5.67 -13.16 -8.07
C ASN A 78 -4.94 -11.83 -8.31
N CYS A 79 -5.34 -10.77 -7.61
CA CYS A 79 -4.78 -9.44 -7.83
C CYS A 79 -3.37 -9.23 -7.28
N ASP A 80 -2.93 -10.13 -6.41
CA ASP A 80 -1.54 -10.30 -6.01
C ASP A 80 -0.63 -10.74 -7.17
N TYR A 81 -1.15 -11.49 -8.15
CA TYR A 81 -0.43 -11.95 -9.34
C TYR A 81 -0.64 -11.05 -10.57
N VAL A 82 -0.83 -9.74 -10.36
CA VAL A 82 -1.16 -8.80 -11.45
C VAL A 82 -0.08 -8.77 -12.53
N PHE A 83 1.18 -8.88 -12.14
CA PHE A 83 2.31 -8.80 -13.04
C PHE A 83 2.42 -10.03 -13.94
N GLU A 84 2.30 -11.22 -13.35
CA GLU A 84 2.35 -12.51 -14.03
C GLU A 84 1.17 -12.67 -15.01
N VAL A 85 -0.03 -12.27 -14.57
CA VAL A 85 -1.23 -12.27 -15.43
C VAL A 85 -1.07 -11.28 -16.58
N GLY A 86 -0.47 -10.11 -16.32
CA GLY A 86 -0.17 -9.10 -17.33
C GLY A 86 0.81 -9.59 -18.39
N ILE A 87 1.93 -10.19 -17.97
CA ILE A 87 2.92 -10.78 -18.88
C ILE A 87 2.28 -11.86 -19.74
N ALA A 88 1.57 -12.82 -19.13
CA ALA A 88 0.91 -13.89 -19.87
C ALA A 88 -0.17 -13.37 -20.86
N ALA A 89 -0.79 -12.22 -20.55
CA ALA A 89 -1.71 -11.55 -21.46
C ALA A 89 -0.95 -10.89 -22.62
N MET A 90 0.18 -10.22 -22.36
CA MET A 90 1.01 -9.58 -23.38
C MET A 90 1.64 -10.59 -24.33
N GLU A 91 2.15 -11.73 -23.82
CA GLU A 91 2.70 -12.82 -24.65
C GLU A 91 1.66 -13.34 -25.64
N LYS A 92 0.39 -13.42 -25.25
CA LYS A 92 -0.70 -13.84 -26.15
C LYS A 92 -1.03 -12.84 -27.24
N MET A 93 -0.65 -11.57 -27.06
CA MET A 93 -0.80 -10.50 -28.05
C MET A 93 0.41 -10.41 -28.98
N HIS A 94 1.57 -10.87 -28.53
CA HIS A 94 2.80 -10.83 -29.30
C HIS A 94 2.64 -11.57 -30.64
N GLY A 95 3.05 -10.91 -31.73
CA GLY A 95 3.01 -11.46 -33.09
C GLY A 95 1.62 -11.53 -33.75
N LYS A 96 0.56 -11.03 -33.12
CA LYS A 96 -0.79 -10.98 -33.71
C LYS A 96 -1.12 -9.61 -34.29
N ASN A 97 -1.85 -9.62 -35.40
CA ASN A 97 -2.42 -8.41 -35.97
C ASN A 97 -3.62 -7.92 -35.16
N PHE A 98 -3.93 -6.62 -35.24
CA PHE A 98 -5.02 -6.02 -34.47
C PHE A 98 -6.38 -6.72 -34.68
N GLY A 99 -6.67 -7.18 -35.89
CA GLY A 99 -7.93 -7.90 -36.20
C GLY A 99 -8.04 -9.28 -35.55
N GLU A 100 -6.93 -9.89 -35.13
CA GLU A 100 -6.87 -11.19 -34.47
C GLU A 100 -6.84 -11.07 -32.94
N LEU A 101 -6.71 -9.85 -32.42
CA LEU A 101 -6.67 -9.58 -30.98
C LEU A 101 -8.09 -9.62 -30.39
N HIS A 102 -8.38 -10.67 -29.64
CA HIS A 102 -9.60 -10.77 -28.84
C HIS A 102 -9.30 -10.55 -27.35
N LEU A 103 -9.67 -9.37 -26.85
CA LEU A 103 -9.60 -9.00 -25.43
C LEU A 103 -10.73 -9.69 -24.67
N GLN A 104 -10.42 -10.80 -24.00
CA GLN A 104 -11.41 -11.56 -23.24
C GLN A 104 -11.42 -11.14 -21.77
N ARG A 105 -12.61 -10.90 -21.21
CA ARG A 105 -12.80 -10.56 -19.78
C ARG A 105 -12.31 -11.63 -18.80
N LYS A 106 -12.07 -12.86 -19.26
CA LYS A 106 -11.46 -13.93 -18.46
C LYS A 106 -9.95 -13.82 -18.33
N ASN A 107 -9.28 -13.11 -19.26
CA ASN A 107 -7.82 -12.94 -19.29
C ASN A 107 -7.39 -11.66 -18.55
N LYS A 108 -8.18 -11.21 -17.58
CA LYS A 108 -7.86 -10.05 -16.74
C LYS A 108 -7.74 -10.50 -15.29
N VAL A 109 -7.03 -9.70 -14.51
CA VAL A 109 -6.96 -9.84 -13.06
C VAL A 109 -8.35 -9.68 -12.43
N LYS A 110 -8.66 -10.59 -11.52
CA LYS A 110 -9.86 -10.56 -10.68
C LYS A 110 -9.51 -9.90 -9.36
N THR A 111 -10.22 -8.82 -9.06
CA THR A 111 -10.02 -8.06 -7.81
C THR A 111 -11.16 -8.32 -6.85
N GLN A 112 -10.90 -8.17 -5.54
CA GLN A 112 -11.92 -8.27 -4.50
C GLN A 112 -13.16 -7.39 -4.79
N ALA A 113 -12.96 -6.18 -5.28
CA ALA A 113 -14.03 -5.24 -5.60
C ALA A 113 -14.98 -5.74 -6.70
N GLN A 114 -14.48 -6.55 -7.64
CA GLN A 114 -15.33 -7.16 -8.68
C GLN A 114 -16.28 -8.23 -8.09
N GLN A 115 -15.88 -8.87 -7.00
CA GLN A 115 -16.67 -9.91 -6.35
C GLN A 115 -17.73 -9.38 -5.37
N GLN A 116 -17.47 -8.23 -4.73
CA GLN A 116 -18.40 -7.62 -3.76
C GLN A 116 -19.78 -7.33 -4.38
N LYS A 117 -19.89 -7.15 -5.70
CA LYS A 117 -21.16 -6.93 -6.40
C LYS A 117 -22.03 -8.19 -6.57
N VAL A 118 -21.51 -9.41 -6.31
CA VAL A 118 -22.15 -10.67 -6.71
C VAL A 118 -22.75 -11.48 -5.55
N LYS A 119 -22.49 -11.13 -4.28
CA LYS A 119 -23.11 -11.84 -3.13
C LYS A 119 -24.55 -11.36 -2.91
N LYS A 120 -25.51 -11.97 -3.62
CA LYS A 120 -26.90 -12.05 -3.13
C LYS A 120 -26.89 -12.78 -1.79
N LEU A 121 -27.55 -12.18 -0.81
CA LEU A 121 -27.71 -12.67 0.56
C LEU A 121 -28.40 -14.04 0.55
N GLY A 122 -27.61 -15.10 0.46
CA GLY A 122 -28.08 -16.49 0.42
C GLY A 122 -27.02 -17.40 1.02
N HIS A 123 -27.18 -17.68 2.31
CA HIS A 123 -26.53 -18.73 3.10
C HIS A 123 -25.21 -19.32 2.56
N LYS A 124 -24.08 -18.62 2.82
CA LYS A 124 -22.78 -19.24 3.11
C LYS A 124 -21.87 -18.17 3.71
N LYS A 125 -21.27 -18.52 4.86
CA LYS A 125 -20.50 -17.66 5.77
C LYS A 125 -19.74 -16.57 5.00
N SER A 126 -20.18 -15.31 5.13
CA SER A 126 -19.30 -14.19 4.89
C SER A 126 -18.17 -14.33 5.90
N GLN A 127 -16.98 -14.71 5.44
CA GLN A 127 -15.76 -14.73 6.24
C GLN A 127 -15.36 -13.27 6.53
N LEU A 128 -16.17 -12.61 7.33
CA LEU A 128 -15.80 -11.45 8.11
C LEU A 128 -15.00 -12.00 9.28
N ILE A 129 -13.82 -11.45 9.51
CA ILE A 129 -12.98 -11.78 10.65
C ILE A 129 -13.68 -11.21 11.90
N HIS A 130 -14.62 -11.95 12.48
CA HIS A 130 -15.03 -11.75 13.86
C HIS A 130 -14.61 -12.98 14.65
N SER A 131 -13.89 -12.72 15.75
CA SER A 131 -13.29 -13.68 16.68
C SER A 131 -11.97 -14.29 16.21
N ASN A 132 -10.85 -13.59 16.43
CA ASN A 132 -9.66 -14.16 17.12
C ASN A 132 -8.55 -13.13 17.44
N TYR A 133 -8.68 -11.85 17.05
CA TYR A 133 -7.77 -10.78 17.50
C TYR A 133 -8.18 -10.12 18.86
N SER A 134 -8.99 -10.80 19.68
CA SER A 134 -9.47 -10.28 20.99
C SER A 134 -8.81 -10.95 22.21
N LYS A 135 -7.67 -11.65 22.05
CA LYS A 135 -7.03 -12.33 23.19
C LYS A 135 -5.56 -12.00 23.43
N ASN A 136 -5.03 -10.92 22.83
CA ASN A 136 -3.73 -10.37 23.25
C ASN A 136 -3.70 -8.84 23.31
N THR A 137 -4.85 -8.21 23.62
CA THR A 137 -4.85 -6.87 24.21
C THR A 137 -4.79 -7.01 25.72
N LEU A 138 -3.60 -7.33 26.25
CA LEU A 138 -3.30 -7.18 27.66
C LEU A 138 -2.11 -6.23 27.81
N ARG A 139 -2.46 -5.01 28.23
CA ARG A 139 -1.69 -4.07 29.05
C ARG A 139 -0.23 -3.82 28.62
N VAL A 140 0.02 -2.65 28.04
CA VAL A 140 0.70 -1.50 28.70
C VAL A 140 0.15 -0.22 28.11
#